data_AF-A0A522I9E0-F1
#
_entry.id   AF-A0A522I9E0-F1
#
_cell.length_a   1.000
_cell.length_b   1.000
_cell.length_c   1.000
_cell.angle_alpha   90.00
_cell.angle_beta   90.00
_cell.angle_gamma   90.00
#
_symmetry.space_group_name_H-M   'P 1'
#
loop_
_entity.id
_entity.type
_entity.pdbx_description
1 polymer ?
#
loop_
_entity_poly.entity_id
_entity_poly.type
_entity_poly.pdbx_seq_one_letter_code
_entity_poly.pdbx_strand_id
1 'polypeptide(L)'
;MGRPAITFTSDEWRAIAAAATSANEAAPHHENNEFLDQFIAAVARTTGQLYGQTLYERMLSAVGIRRRPSGLTWSKAIRRAREAGLPEPRSRNVREAGEPIAPPPAVSLGPLPVDERSDEMMDLRVRVEVSEMALRDAYARLARYEAECTTVGVRAMSAEAQVRELTQQLERERAEHDQRTAELVQRLDALTGAVQRVAGLENHMRMQTDNLRQQMSEQCRYWK
;
A
#
# COMPACT_ATOMS: atom_id res chain seq x y z
N MET A 1 -23.17 -24.53 -0.85
CA MET A 1 -22.64 -24.63 0.53
C MET A 1 -21.51 -23.62 0.68
N GLY A 2 -21.82 -22.40 1.12
CA GLY A 2 -20.82 -21.34 1.28
C GLY A 2 -19.93 -21.63 2.48
N ARG A 3 -18.61 -21.70 2.27
CA ARG A 3 -17.64 -21.76 3.37
C ARG A 3 -17.86 -20.54 4.28
N PRO A 4 -17.95 -20.71 5.61
CA PRO A 4 -18.09 -19.57 6.51
C PRO A 4 -16.90 -18.62 6.31
N ALA A 5 -17.20 -17.33 6.24
CA ALA A 5 -16.17 -16.30 6.14
C ALA A 5 -15.30 -16.41 7.41
N ILE A 6 -13.99 -16.61 7.22
CA ILE A 6 -13.04 -16.61 8.33
C ILE A 6 -13.04 -15.20 8.93
N THR A 7 -13.63 -15.07 10.12
CA THR A 7 -13.64 -13.85 10.93
C THR A 7 -12.57 -13.99 12.00
N PHE A 8 -11.58 -13.11 12.00
CA PHE A 8 -10.58 -13.04 13.06
C PHE A 8 -11.07 -12.13 14.18
N THR A 9 -10.74 -12.49 15.42
CA THR A 9 -10.97 -11.63 16.59
C THR A 9 -10.09 -10.38 16.54
N SER A 10 -10.47 -9.32 17.26
CA SER A 10 -9.71 -8.06 17.29
C SER A 10 -8.27 -8.23 17.80
N ASP A 11 -8.05 -9.19 18.71
CA ASP A 11 -6.73 -9.50 19.25
C ASP A 11 -5.86 -10.28 18.26
N GLU A 12 -6.45 -11.21 17.50
CA GLU A 12 -5.78 -11.90 16.39
C GLU A 12 -5.39 -10.92 15.28
N TRP A 13 -6.29 -9.98 14.93
CA TRP A 13 -5.98 -8.94 13.94
C TRP A 13 -4.83 -8.04 14.40
N ARG A 14 -4.78 -7.65 15.68
CA ARG A 14 -3.69 -6.84 16.24
C ARG A 14 -2.36 -7.60 16.19
N ALA A 15 -2.38 -8.90 16.50
CA ALA A 15 -1.20 -9.76 16.42
C ALA A 15 -0.72 -9.99 14.97
N ILE A 16 -1.64 -10.19 14.03
CA ILE A 16 -1.33 -10.33 12.59
C ILE A 16 -0.76 -9.02 12.02
N ALA A 17 -1.33 -7.87 12.40
CA ALA A 17 -0.83 -6.56 11.97
C ALA A 17 0.59 -6.31 12.49
N ALA A 18 0.85 -6.58 13.77
CA ALA A 18 2.19 -6.45 14.36
C ALA A 18 3.21 -7.42 13.74
N ALA A 19 2.78 -8.64 13.40
CA ALA A 19 3.62 -9.61 12.70
C ALA A 19 3.97 -9.15 11.28
N ALA A 20 3.01 -8.55 10.57
CA ALA A 20 3.21 -8.06 9.22
C ALA A 20 4.16 -6.85 9.17
N THR A 21 4.05 -5.92 10.13
CA THR A 21 4.95 -4.76 10.23
C THR A 21 6.36 -5.20 10.63
N SER A 22 6.50 -6.08 11.63
CA SER A 22 7.80 -6.60 12.07
C SER A 22 8.52 -7.36 10.96
N ALA A 23 7.83 -8.19 10.18
CA ALA A 23 8.42 -8.86 9.02
C ALA A 23 8.81 -7.87 7.91
N ASN A 24 8.04 -6.79 7.72
CA ASN A 24 8.34 -5.76 6.73
C ASN A 24 9.55 -4.89 7.11
N GLU A 25 9.81 -4.70 8.39
CA GLU A 25 10.98 -3.99 8.94
C GLU A 25 12.24 -4.85 8.95
N ALA A 26 12.09 -6.15 9.27
CA ALA A 26 13.22 -7.08 9.36
C ALA A 26 13.80 -7.46 7.98
N ALA A 27 12.99 -7.44 6.92
CA ALA A 27 13.42 -7.84 5.58
C ALA A 27 13.63 -6.62 4.66
N PRO A 28 14.83 -6.44 4.06
CA PRO A 28 15.05 -5.46 2.98
C PRO A 28 14.01 -5.59 1.86
N HIS A 29 13.70 -4.50 1.15
CA HIS A 29 12.66 -4.47 0.12
C HIS A 29 12.86 -5.46 -1.05
N HIS A 30 14.07 -5.99 -1.22
CA HIS A 30 14.42 -6.93 -2.30
C HIS A 30 14.27 -8.41 -1.91
N GLU A 31 14.09 -8.74 -0.62
CA GLU A 31 14.03 -10.11 -0.12
C GLU A 31 12.59 -10.56 0.17
N ASN A 32 11.79 -10.67 -0.90
CA ASN A 32 10.39 -11.07 -0.81
C ASN A 32 10.18 -12.49 -0.26
N ASN A 33 11.15 -13.39 -0.43
CA ASN A 33 11.04 -14.77 0.07
C ASN A 33 11.15 -14.81 1.60
N GLU A 34 12.11 -14.09 2.18
CA GLU A 34 12.33 -14.06 3.63
C GLU A 34 11.17 -13.37 4.35
N PHE A 35 10.68 -12.26 3.78
CA PHE A 35 9.48 -11.58 4.25
C PHE A 35 8.28 -12.53 4.33
N LEU A 36 8.00 -13.27 3.26
CA LEU A 36 6.86 -14.17 3.20
C LEU A 36 7.00 -15.36 4.16
N ASP A 37 8.20 -15.92 4.31
CA ASP A 37 8.42 -17.03 5.24
C ASP A 37 8.24 -16.57 6.70
N GLN A 38 8.75 -15.39 7.07
CA GLN A 38 8.58 -14.80 8.40
C GLN A 38 7.12 -14.44 8.68
N PHE A 39 6.42 -13.84 7.70
CA PHE A 39 5.01 -13.48 7.82
C PHE A 39 4.12 -14.72 7.95
N ILE A 40 4.27 -15.72 7.07
CA ILE A 40 3.47 -16.95 7.12
C ILE A 40 3.71 -17.70 8.42
N ALA A 41 4.96 -17.80 8.89
CA ALA A 41 5.28 -18.42 10.18
C ALA A 41 4.70 -17.65 11.37
N ALA A 42 4.65 -16.31 11.33
CA ALA A 42 4.06 -15.51 12.39
C ALA A 42 2.53 -15.61 12.42
N VAL A 43 1.88 -15.64 11.26
CA VAL A 43 0.43 -15.90 11.17
C VAL A 43 0.12 -17.30 11.65
N ALA A 44 0.86 -18.33 11.20
CA ALA A 44 0.68 -19.71 11.65
C ALA A 44 0.85 -19.87 13.18
N ARG A 45 1.78 -19.13 13.80
CA ARG A 45 1.93 -19.10 15.27
C ARG A 45 0.75 -18.46 15.98
N THR A 46 0.11 -17.48 15.36
CA THR A 46 -0.99 -16.71 15.97
C THR A 46 -2.32 -17.44 15.81
N THR A 47 -2.58 -18.01 14.63
CA THR A 47 -3.87 -18.61 14.28
C THR A 47 -3.87 -20.13 14.36
N GLY A 48 -2.70 -20.76 14.51
CA GLY A 48 -2.57 -22.22 14.49
C GLY A 48 -2.99 -22.85 13.16
N GLN A 49 -3.08 -22.08 12.07
CA GLN A 49 -3.54 -22.55 10.77
C GLN A 49 -2.75 -21.89 9.63
N LEU A 50 -2.51 -22.68 8.59
CA LEU A 50 -1.98 -22.19 7.31
C LEU A 50 -3.12 -21.88 6.36
N TYR A 51 -3.10 -20.69 5.77
CA TYR A 51 -4.15 -20.22 4.88
C TYR A 51 -3.72 -20.23 3.41
N GLY A 52 -4.66 -19.98 2.50
CA GLY A 52 -4.38 -19.81 1.08
C GLY A 52 -3.86 -18.41 0.76
N GLN A 53 -3.21 -18.26 -0.40
CA GLN A 53 -2.66 -17.01 -0.92
C GLN A 53 -3.62 -15.82 -0.81
N THR A 54 -4.88 -16.00 -1.22
CA THR A 54 -5.90 -14.94 -1.26
C THR A 54 -6.21 -14.37 0.13
N LEU A 55 -6.10 -15.17 1.19
CA LEU A 55 -6.34 -14.69 2.54
C LEU A 55 -5.15 -13.89 3.06
N TYR A 56 -3.93 -14.32 2.76
CA TYR A 56 -2.72 -13.60 3.11
C TYR A 56 -2.61 -12.26 2.36
N GLU A 57 -2.97 -12.22 1.08
CA GLU A 57 -3.04 -10.98 0.30
C GLU A 57 -4.07 -10.01 0.89
N ARG A 58 -5.24 -10.51 1.29
CA ARG A 58 -6.26 -9.69 1.96
C ARG A 58 -5.78 -9.14 3.30
N MET A 59 -5.05 -9.95 4.09
CA MET A 59 -4.46 -9.50 5.35
C MET A 59 -3.41 -8.41 5.13
N LEU A 60 -2.50 -8.59 4.17
CA LEU A 60 -1.48 -7.58 3.86
C LEU A 60 -2.09 -6.29 3.30
N SER A 61 -3.14 -6.42 2.47
CA SER A 61 -3.89 -5.27 1.97
C SER A 61 -4.61 -4.52 3.10
N ALA A 62 -5.14 -5.23 4.10
CA ALA A 62 -5.79 -4.61 5.26
C ALA A 62 -4.79 -3.85 6.16
N VAL A 63 -3.54 -4.32 6.24
CA VAL A 63 -2.45 -3.66 6.98
C VAL A 63 -1.80 -2.52 6.16
N GLY A 64 -2.07 -2.43 4.86
CA GLY A 64 -1.55 -1.37 3.99
C GLY A 64 -0.13 -1.61 3.46
N ILE A 65 0.40 -2.83 3.56
CA ILE A 65 1.75 -3.17 3.07
C ILE A 65 1.71 -3.33 1.54
N ARG A 66 2.36 -2.42 0.81
CA ARG A 66 2.37 -2.36 -0.67
C ARG A 66 3.36 -3.32 -1.36
N ARG A 67 3.81 -4.39 -0.70
CA ARG A 67 4.65 -5.40 -1.38
C ARG A 67 3.77 -6.25 -2.30
N ARG A 68 4.15 -6.41 -3.57
CA ARG A 68 3.46 -7.26 -4.57
C ARG A 68 4.35 -8.43 -5.01
N PRO A 69 4.57 -9.45 -4.16
CA PRO A 69 5.22 -10.68 -4.59
C PRO A 69 4.37 -11.39 -5.64
N SER A 70 5.02 -12.05 -6.60
CA SER A 70 4.33 -12.86 -7.61
C SER A 70 3.60 -14.06 -6.96
N GLY A 71 2.52 -14.54 -7.57
CA GLY A 71 1.78 -15.72 -7.07
C GLY A 71 2.65 -16.99 -6.98
N LEU A 72 3.71 -17.09 -7.80
CA LEU A 72 4.69 -18.17 -7.71
C LEU A 72 5.53 -18.08 -6.42
N THR A 73 5.86 -16.87 -5.98
CA THR A 73 6.58 -16.59 -4.73
C THR A 73 5.73 -16.98 -3.52
N TRP A 74 4.44 -16.64 -3.54
CA TRP A 74 3.47 -17.08 -2.52
C TRP A 74 3.36 -18.59 -2.45
N SER A 75 3.22 -19.25 -3.59
CA SER A 75 3.07 -20.71 -3.65
C SER A 75 4.30 -21.44 -3.10
N LYS A 76 5.51 -20.93 -3.40
CA LYS A 76 6.77 -21.45 -2.86
C LYS A 76 6.91 -21.21 -1.34
N ALA A 77 6.51 -20.04 -0.84
CA ALA A 77 6.57 -19.73 0.59
C ALA A 77 5.56 -20.57 1.39
N ILE A 78 4.33 -20.73 0.89
CA ILE A 78 3.31 -21.58 1.52
C ILE A 78 3.75 -23.05 1.51
N ARG A 79 4.35 -23.53 0.41
CA ARG A 79 4.91 -24.88 0.35
C ARG A 79 6.03 -25.09 1.36
N ARG A 80 6.97 -24.14 1.46
CA ARG A 80 8.05 -24.17 2.47
C ARG A 80 7.51 -24.13 3.90
N ALA A 81 6.49 -23.33 4.18
CA ALA A 81 5.84 -23.30 5.49
C ALA A 81 5.09 -24.60 5.82
N ARG A 82 4.53 -25.30 4.81
CA ARG A 82 3.95 -26.63 4.99
C ARG A 82 5.02 -27.69 5.26
N GLU A 83 6.13 -27.62 4.54
CA GLU A 83 7.28 -28.53 4.69
C GLU A 83 8.01 -28.31 6.03
N ALA A 84 8.05 -27.09 6.54
CA ALA A 84 8.64 -26.75 7.84
C ALA A 84 7.82 -27.26 9.05
N GLY A 85 6.57 -27.67 8.83
CA GLY A 85 5.64 -28.05 9.90
C GLY A 85 5.08 -26.83 10.65
N LEU A 86 3.90 -26.98 11.24
CA LEU A 86 3.32 -25.92 12.07
C LEU A 86 4.26 -25.66 13.26
N PRO A 87 4.80 -24.45 13.44
CA PRO A 87 5.47 -24.12 14.69
C PRO A 87 4.45 -24.23 15.83
N GLU A 88 4.74 -25.07 16.82
CA GLU A 88 3.94 -25.22 18.05
C GLU A 88 3.47 -23.84 18.52
N PRO A 89 2.16 -23.64 18.77
CA PRO A 89 1.67 -22.39 19.32
C PRO A 89 2.46 -22.16 20.59
N ARG A 90 3.23 -21.07 20.64
CA ARG A 90 3.79 -20.60 21.90
C ARG A 90 2.58 -20.24 22.75
N SER A 91 2.13 -21.20 23.56
CA SER A 91 1.29 -20.97 24.72
C SER A 91 1.87 -19.74 25.37
N ARG A 92 1.14 -18.65 25.22
CA ARG A 92 1.42 -17.41 25.91
C ARG A 92 1.24 -17.78 27.36
N ASN A 93 2.33 -18.21 28.00
CA ASN A 93 2.48 -18.15 29.44
C ASN A 93 2.44 -16.66 29.75
N VAL A 94 1.22 -16.10 29.77
CA VAL A 94 0.86 -15.05 30.70
C VAL A 94 0.97 -15.72 32.06
N ARG A 95 2.22 -15.88 32.51
CA ARG A 95 2.50 -16.04 33.92
C ARG A 95 2.20 -14.68 34.51
N GLU A 96 0.92 -14.45 34.78
CA GLU A 96 0.47 -14.42 36.16
C GLU A 96 1.59 -13.96 37.11
N ALA A 97 1.82 -12.66 37.12
CA ALA A 97 2.24 -11.95 38.33
C ALA A 97 0.97 -11.62 39.15
N GLY A 98 0.09 -12.61 39.27
CA GLY A 98 -0.99 -12.65 40.25
C GLY A 98 -0.52 -13.61 41.33
N GLU A 99 0.51 -13.22 42.06
CA GLU A 99 0.85 -13.89 43.30
C GLU A 99 -0.28 -13.61 44.29
N PRO A 100 -0.84 -14.64 44.96
CA PRO A 100 -2.00 -14.48 45.82
C PRO A 100 -1.69 -13.50 46.94
N ILE A 101 -2.54 -12.48 47.10
CA ILE A 101 -2.58 -11.66 48.31
C ILE A 101 -2.99 -12.59 49.45
N ALA A 102 -2.00 -13.16 50.14
CA ALA A 102 -2.17 -13.61 51.50
C ALA A 102 -2.50 -12.36 52.33
N PRO A 103 -3.57 -12.35 53.15
CA PRO A 103 -3.78 -11.25 54.08
C PRO A 103 -2.59 -11.21 55.05
N PRO A 104 -1.96 -10.05 55.30
CA PRO A 104 -0.87 -9.97 56.27
C PRO A 104 -1.42 -10.31 57.67
N PRO A 105 -0.65 -11.03 58.52
CA PRO A 105 -1.01 -11.16 59.92
C PRO A 105 -1.07 -9.76 60.55
N ALA A 106 -2.08 -9.54 61.39
CA ALA A 106 -2.27 -8.30 62.13
C ALA A 106 -0.98 -7.96 62.92
N VAL A 107 -0.25 -6.96 62.44
CA VAL A 107 0.91 -6.41 63.16
C VAL A 107 0.35 -5.57 64.31
N SER A 108 0.60 -6.05 65.52
CA SER A 108 0.32 -5.33 66.76
C SER A 108 1.08 -4.01 66.76
N LEU A 109 0.36 -2.91 66.99
CA LEU A 109 0.91 -1.56 67.19
C LEU A 109 1.78 -1.54 68.47
N GLY A 110 3.05 -1.87 68.32
CA GLY A 110 4.10 -1.44 69.24
C GLY A 110 4.56 -0.02 68.89
N PRO A 111 4.88 0.84 69.87
CA PRO A 111 5.37 2.18 69.58
C PRO A 111 6.78 2.09 68.96
N LEU A 112 6.91 2.50 67.70
CA LEU A 112 8.18 2.52 66.99
C LEU A 112 9.04 3.73 67.40
N PRO A 113 10.37 3.55 67.46
CA PRO A 113 11.33 4.62 67.73
C PRO A 113 11.37 5.62 66.56
N VAL A 114 11.61 6.88 66.90
CA VAL A 114 11.41 8.07 66.04
C VAL A 114 12.32 8.13 64.80
N ASP A 115 13.35 7.27 64.70
CA ASP A 115 14.32 7.26 63.60
C ASP A 115 13.79 6.62 62.29
N GLU A 116 13.04 5.52 62.35
CA GLU A 116 12.60 4.78 61.14
C GLU A 116 11.57 5.55 60.28
N ARG A 117 10.73 6.37 60.93
CA ARG A 117 9.76 7.24 60.24
C ARG A 117 10.43 8.34 59.41
N SER A 118 11.63 8.75 59.81
CA SER A 118 12.38 9.79 59.09
C SER A 118 12.95 9.23 57.79
N ASP A 119 13.47 8.00 57.82
CA ASP A 119 14.00 7.30 56.64
C ASP A 119 12.91 6.96 55.63
N GLU A 120 11.74 6.49 56.07
CA GLU A 120 10.59 6.23 55.17
C GLU A 120 10.09 7.51 54.47
N MET A 121 10.06 8.64 55.19
CA MET A 121 9.65 9.93 54.62
C MET A 121 10.67 10.47 53.62
N MET A 122 11.96 10.22 53.84
CA MET A 122 13.01 10.58 52.88
C MET A 122 12.95 9.70 51.63
N ASP A 123 12.71 8.40 51.78
CA ASP A 123 12.55 7.48 50.64
C ASP A 123 11.32 7.83 49.78
N LEU A 124 10.19 8.18 50.41
CA LEU A 124 9.00 8.66 49.71
C LEU A 124 9.27 9.96 48.94
N ARG A 125 10.02 10.91 49.50
CA ARG A 125 10.40 12.15 48.81
C ARG A 125 11.28 11.87 47.59
N VAL A 126 12.27 11.00 47.73
CA VAL A 126 13.13 10.58 46.61
C VAL A 126 12.30 9.92 45.51
N ARG A 127 11.35 9.04 45.87
CA ARG A 127 10.46 8.40 44.89
C ARG A 127 9.55 9.40 44.18
N VAL A 128 9.01 10.38 44.89
CA VAL A 128 8.21 11.46 44.30
C VAL A 128 9.06 12.29 43.34
N GLU A 129 10.24 12.74 43.76
CA GLU A 129 11.17 13.50 42.92
C GLU A 129 11.57 12.73 41.65
N VAL A 130 11.88 11.43 41.78
CA VAL A 130 12.18 10.57 40.63
C VAL A 130 10.98 10.44 39.69
N SER A 131 9.77 10.28 40.24
CA SER A 131 8.55 10.22 39.43
C SER A 131 8.24 11.55 38.72
N GLU A 132 8.50 12.69 39.38
CA GLU A 132 8.36 14.01 38.78
C GLU A 132 9.38 14.24 37.67
N MET A 133 10.63 13.83 37.87
CA MET A 133 11.66 13.87 36.83
C MET A 133 11.29 12.98 35.64
N ALA A 134 10.80 11.77 35.89
CA ALA A 134 10.34 10.86 34.85
C ALA A 134 9.15 11.43 34.07
N LEU A 135 8.21 12.08 34.75
CA LEU A 135 7.08 12.78 34.11
C LEU A 135 7.57 13.95 33.25
N ARG A 136 8.47 14.79 33.76
CA ARG A 136 9.04 15.91 33.00
C ARG A 136 9.77 15.43 31.75
N ASP A 137 10.55 14.35 31.86
CA ASP A 137 11.23 13.76 30.71
C ASP A 137 10.23 13.14 29.72
N ALA A 138 9.18 12.46 30.19
CA ALA A 138 8.11 11.95 29.33
C ALA A 138 7.39 13.08 28.57
N TYR A 139 7.08 14.21 29.22
CA TYR A 139 6.52 15.39 28.55
C TYR A 139 7.49 16.01 27.54
N ALA A 140 8.78 16.08 27.86
CA ALA A 140 9.79 16.57 26.92
C ALA A 140 9.89 15.67 25.68
N ARG A 141 9.78 14.35 25.85
CA ARG A 141 9.73 13.39 24.73
C ARG A 141 8.47 13.55 23.91
N LEU A 142 7.30 13.70 24.53
CA LEU A 142 6.03 13.95 23.83
C LEU A 142 6.10 15.25 22.99
N ALA A 143 6.61 16.33 23.55
CA ALA A 143 6.77 17.59 22.82
C ALA A 143 7.70 17.46 21.60
N ARG A 144 8.76 16.65 21.70
CA ARG A 144 9.64 16.34 20.56
C ARG A 144 8.90 15.55 19.48
N TYR A 145 8.14 14.52 19.86
CA TYR A 145 7.35 13.74 18.89
C TYR A 145 6.26 14.58 18.23
N GLU A 146 5.60 15.48 18.96
CA GLU A 146 4.63 16.41 18.38
C GLU A 146 5.29 17.35 17.37
N ALA A 147 6.48 17.89 17.70
CA ALA A 147 7.26 18.69 16.76
C ALA A 147 7.62 17.88 15.50
N GLU A 148 8.11 16.66 15.65
CA GLU A 148 8.41 15.77 14.52
C GLU A 148 7.17 15.50 13.66
N CYS A 149 6.03 15.15 14.28
CA CYS A 149 4.75 14.95 13.60
C CYS A 149 4.31 16.19 12.81
N THR A 150 4.44 17.39 13.36
CA THR A 150 4.11 18.62 12.62
C THR A 150 5.04 18.84 11.43
N THR A 151 6.35 18.62 11.59
CA THR A 151 7.29 18.77 10.47
C THR A 151 7.03 17.76 9.34
N VAL A 152 6.74 16.51 9.69
CA VAL A 152 6.39 15.47 8.73
C VAL A 152 5.05 15.79 8.06
N GLY A 153 4.07 16.27 8.81
CA GLY A 153 2.78 16.72 8.28
C GLY A 153 2.92 17.84 7.25
N VAL A 154 3.75 18.86 7.53
CA VAL A 154 4.03 19.95 6.57
C VAL A 154 4.71 19.41 5.31
N ARG A 155 5.71 18.54 5.46
CA ARG A 155 6.39 17.91 4.31
C ARG A 155 5.42 17.08 3.47
N ALA A 156 4.55 16.29 4.10
CA ALA A 156 3.52 15.51 3.42
C ALA A 156 2.55 16.40 2.64
N MET A 157 2.03 17.47 3.26
CA MET A 157 1.16 18.43 2.58
C MET A 157 1.84 19.09 1.37
N SER A 158 3.11 19.47 1.49
CA SER A 158 3.87 20.05 0.38
C SER A 158 4.09 19.05 -0.75
N ALA A 159 4.39 17.79 -0.44
CA ALA A 159 4.54 16.72 -1.41
C ALA A 159 3.21 16.41 -2.12
N GLU A 160 2.09 16.38 -1.38
CA GLU A 160 0.76 16.22 -1.97
C GLU A 160 0.40 17.37 -2.90
N ALA A 161 0.73 18.61 -2.53
CA ALA A 161 0.51 19.78 -3.39
C ALA A 161 1.30 19.66 -4.69
N GLN A 162 2.58 19.26 -4.63
CA GLN A 162 3.42 19.03 -5.80
C GLN A 162 2.86 17.92 -6.70
N VAL A 163 2.39 16.81 -6.11
CA VAL A 163 1.77 15.72 -6.88
C VAL A 163 0.51 16.19 -7.59
N ARG A 164 -0.34 17.01 -6.93
CA ARG A 164 -1.53 17.59 -7.56
C ARG A 164 -1.17 18.50 -8.72
N GLU A 165 -0.16 19.35 -8.56
CA GLU A 165 0.32 20.24 -9.61
C GLU A 165 0.85 19.46 -10.82
N LEU A 166 1.73 18.48 -10.60
CA LEU A 166 2.28 17.63 -11.67
C LEU A 166 1.18 16.82 -12.37
N THR A 167 0.17 16.37 -11.63
CA THR A 167 -0.97 15.65 -12.22
C THR A 167 -1.77 16.57 -13.15
N GLN A 168 -2.04 17.81 -12.72
CA GLN A 168 -2.72 18.80 -13.56
C GLN A 168 -1.90 19.17 -14.80
N GLN A 169 -0.58 19.27 -14.68
CA GLN A 169 0.31 19.52 -15.82
C GLN A 169 0.23 18.36 -16.84
N LEU A 170 0.32 17.11 -16.37
CA LEU A 170 0.19 15.94 -17.24
C LEU A 170 -1.17 15.85 -17.93
N GLU A 171 -2.25 16.23 -17.24
CA GLU A 171 -3.59 16.27 -17.84
C GLU A 171 -3.68 17.33 -18.95
N ARG A 172 -3.08 18.51 -18.75
CA ARG A 172 -3.01 19.56 -19.78
C ARG A 172 -2.21 19.10 -21.00
N GLU A 173 -1.03 18.52 -20.78
CA GLU A 173 -0.20 18.01 -21.88
C GLU A 173 -0.93 16.91 -22.66
N ARG A 174 -1.61 15.99 -21.98
CA ARG A 174 -2.43 14.97 -22.63
C ARG A 174 -3.54 15.59 -23.47
N ALA A 175 -4.27 16.57 -22.94
CA ALA A 175 -5.31 17.26 -23.69
C ALA A 175 -4.75 17.98 -24.93
N GLU A 176 -3.59 18.64 -24.82
CA GLU A 176 -2.92 19.26 -25.97
C GLU A 176 -2.50 18.23 -27.01
N HIS A 177 -1.95 17.09 -26.59
CA HIS A 177 -1.58 16.01 -27.50
C HIS A 177 -2.80 15.42 -28.20
N ASP A 178 -3.89 15.19 -27.49
CA ASP A 178 -5.16 14.69 -28.06
C ASP A 178 -5.76 15.69 -29.05
N GLN A 179 -5.66 16.99 -28.76
CA GLN A 179 -6.07 18.02 -29.71
C GLN A 179 -5.20 18.00 -30.98
N ARG A 180 -3.88 17.94 -30.83
CA ARG A 180 -2.95 17.89 -31.97
C ARG A 180 -3.17 16.64 -32.82
N THR A 181 -3.42 15.48 -32.21
CA THR A 181 -3.72 14.25 -32.96
C THR A 181 -5.04 14.36 -33.70
N ALA A 182 -6.09 14.91 -33.08
CA ALA A 182 -7.36 15.16 -33.74
C ALA A 182 -7.22 16.11 -34.94
N GLU A 183 -6.47 17.20 -34.79
CA GLU A 183 -6.18 18.14 -35.89
C GLU A 183 -5.42 17.46 -37.04
N LEU A 184 -4.42 16.62 -36.73
CA LEU A 184 -3.68 15.87 -37.74
C LEU A 184 -4.56 14.86 -38.47
N VAL A 185 -5.44 14.15 -37.76
CA VAL A 185 -6.40 13.21 -38.38
C VAL A 185 -7.34 13.96 -39.31
N GLN A 186 -7.91 15.09 -38.90
CA GLN A 186 -8.76 15.91 -39.75
C GLN A 186 -8.03 16.39 -41.02
N ARG A 187 -6.75 16.79 -40.89
CA ARG A 187 -5.93 17.16 -42.05
C ARG A 187 -5.68 15.97 -42.99
N LEU A 188 -5.41 14.78 -42.44
CA LEU A 188 -5.24 13.57 -43.24
C LEU A 188 -6.53 13.19 -43.99
N ASP A 189 -7.68 13.30 -43.34
CA ASP A 189 -8.99 13.06 -43.99
C ASP A 189 -9.24 14.06 -45.12
N ALA A 190 -8.94 15.34 -44.89
CA ALA A 190 -9.06 16.38 -45.91
C ALA A 190 -8.13 16.14 -47.11
N LEU A 191 -6.88 15.72 -46.87
CA LEU A 191 -5.94 15.35 -47.93
C LEU A 191 -6.40 14.10 -48.68
N THR A 192 -6.90 13.09 -47.98
CA THR A 192 -7.44 11.87 -48.59
C THR A 192 -8.62 12.20 -49.51
N GLY A 193 -9.54 13.05 -49.05
CA GLY A 193 -10.64 13.54 -49.86
C GLY A 193 -10.17 14.36 -51.07
N ALA A 194 -9.11 15.17 -50.93
CA ALA A 194 -8.52 15.89 -52.06
C ALA A 194 -7.92 14.94 -53.11
N VAL A 195 -7.19 13.90 -52.69
CA VAL A 195 -6.62 12.87 -53.57
C VAL A 195 -7.74 12.15 -54.34
N GLN A 196 -8.83 11.77 -53.67
CA GLN A 196 -9.98 11.14 -54.32
C GLN A 196 -10.64 12.05 -55.36
N ARG A 197 -10.78 13.35 -55.07
CA ARG A 197 -11.31 14.33 -56.02
C ARG A 197 -10.43 14.47 -57.26
N VAL A 198 -9.11 14.56 -57.08
CA VAL A 198 -8.16 14.63 -58.21
C VAL A 198 -8.25 13.37 -59.07
N ALA A 199 -8.25 12.18 -58.45
CA ALA A 199 -8.41 10.92 -59.18
C ALA A 199 -9.76 10.86 -59.94
N GLY A 200 -10.84 11.37 -59.35
CA GLY A 200 -12.14 11.50 -60.01
C GLY A 200 -12.10 12.42 -61.23
N LEU A 201 -11.46 13.58 -61.12
CA LEU A 201 -11.27 14.52 -62.24
C LEU A 201 -10.41 13.91 -63.35
N GLU A 202 -9.32 13.23 -63.02
CA GLU A 202 -8.47 12.55 -64.00
C GLU A 202 -9.25 11.51 -64.79
N ASN A 203 -10.07 10.69 -64.12
CA ASN A 203 -10.93 9.71 -64.78
C ASN A 203 -11.99 10.38 -65.68
N HIS A 204 -12.58 11.47 -65.23
CA HIS A 204 -13.54 12.23 -66.03
C HIS A 204 -12.88 12.80 -67.31
N MET A 205 -11.70 13.41 -67.19
CA MET A 205 -10.95 13.94 -68.33
C MET A 205 -10.55 12.85 -69.32
N ARG A 206 -10.17 11.66 -68.84
CA ARG A 206 -9.89 10.49 -69.69
C ARG A 206 -11.14 10.08 -70.48
N MET A 207 -12.30 9.95 -69.81
CA MET A 207 -13.56 9.63 -70.47
C MET A 207 -13.97 10.67 -71.52
N GLN A 208 -13.83 11.97 -71.21
CA GLN A 208 -14.09 13.04 -72.18
C GLN A 208 -13.17 12.93 -73.40
N THR A 209 -11.88 12.67 -73.17
CA THR A 209 -10.90 12.50 -74.24
C THR A 209 -11.25 11.31 -75.13
N ASP A 210 -11.64 10.18 -74.54
CA ASP A 210 -12.01 8.97 -75.29
C ASP A 210 -13.33 9.16 -76.06
N ASN A 211 -14.31 9.87 -75.48
CA ASN A 211 -15.55 10.23 -76.17
C ASN A 211 -15.27 11.12 -77.40
N LEU A 212 -14.45 12.16 -77.25
CA LEU A 212 -14.03 13.02 -78.37
C LEU A 212 -13.32 12.21 -79.46
N ARG A 213 -12.42 11.28 -79.09
CA ARG A 213 -11.76 10.38 -80.06
C ARG A 213 -12.77 9.52 -80.81
N GLN A 214 -13.76 8.96 -80.13
CA GLN A 214 -14.82 8.17 -80.75
C GLN A 214 -15.64 9.00 -81.73
N GLN A 215 -16.12 10.18 -81.32
CA GLN A 215 -16.86 11.11 -82.17
C GLN A 215 -16.08 11.50 -83.43
N MET A 216 -14.79 11.83 -83.30
CA MET A 216 -13.93 12.12 -84.44
C MET A 216 -13.78 10.91 -85.37
N SER A 217 -13.63 9.71 -84.82
CA SER A 217 -13.53 8.47 -85.61
C SER A 217 -14.82 8.16 -86.37
N GLU A 218 -15.97 8.43 -85.79
CA GLU A 218 -17.29 8.26 -86.42
C GLU A 218 -17.48 9.28 -87.55
N GLN A 219 -17.14 10.55 -87.31
CA GLN A 219 -17.16 11.58 -88.35
C GLN A 219 -16.24 11.19 -89.52
N CYS A 220 -15.01 10.77 -89.27
CA CYS A 220 -14.11 10.32 -90.34
C CYS A 220 -14.64 9.11 -91.12
N ARG A 221 -15.43 8.24 -90.50
CA ARG A 221 -16.10 7.12 -91.20
C ARG A 221 -17.30 7.59 -92.02
N TYR A 222 -18.02 8.61 -91.56
CA TYR A 222 -19.16 9.18 -92.29
C TYR A 222 -18.75 9.90 -93.58
N TRP A 223 -17.56 10.52 -93.60
CA TRP A 223 -17.03 11.26 -94.74
C TRP A 223 -16.15 10.44 -95.71
N LYS A 224 -16.01 9.12 -95.50
CA LYS A 224 -15.30 8.18 -96.39
C LYS A 224 -16.28 7.29 -97.13
#